data_AF-A0A1H5WWG8-F1
#
_entry.id   AF-A0A1H5WWG8-F1
#
_cell.length_a   1.000
_cell.length_b   1.000
_cell.length_c   1.000
_cell.angle_alpha   90.00
_cell.angle_beta   90.00
_cell.angle_gamma   90.00
#
_symmetry.space_group_name_H-M   'P 1'
#
loop_
_entity.id
_entity.type
_entity.pdbx_description
1 polymer ?
#
loop_
_entity_poly.entity_id
_entity_poly.type
_entity_poly.pdbx_seq_one_letter_code
_entity_poly.pdbx_strand_id
1 'polypeptide(L)'
;MLFRLSPASIGAVMGLFAAATLVHAHGDVAPQPINTDALPDVGEEWLTENPYRNMGEEVWKTAVEIGDSGYNQNCARCHGLGAVSGGIAPDLRYLEAEEYGDEWFIERFRHGYTQNGITKMPTFGELLGQKAARAILTYIETRPDDGALDEATPRPREIRDRLNAIAGGAEGDVAALREELAAIAAQVETASGAPVADSAPFRAAGLLAQDPPAVHAAAEALTIGLSAAH
;
A
#
# COMPACT_ATOMS: atom_id res chain seq x y z
N MET A 1 36.86 4.81 44.54
CA MET A 1 37.62 5.16 43.33
C MET A 1 36.80 6.18 42.54
N LEU A 2 37.25 7.43 42.48
CA LEU A 2 36.62 8.50 41.69
C LEU A 2 37.34 8.56 40.33
N PHE A 3 36.66 8.19 39.26
CA PHE A 3 37.19 8.31 37.90
C PHE A 3 37.31 9.81 37.54
N ARG A 4 38.54 10.28 37.37
CA ARG A 4 38.83 11.62 36.82
C ARG A 4 38.70 11.55 35.31
N LEU A 5 37.61 12.11 34.78
CA LEU A 5 37.46 12.31 33.33
C LEU A 5 38.36 13.48 32.90
N SER A 6 39.13 13.27 31.83
CA SER A 6 39.96 14.32 31.23
C SER A 6 39.05 15.38 30.56
N PRO A 7 39.41 16.68 30.59
CA PRO A 7 38.66 17.72 29.88
C PRO A 7 38.51 17.45 28.37
N ALA A 8 39.46 16.72 27.77
CA ALA A 8 39.35 16.26 26.39
C ALA A 8 38.22 15.21 26.19
N SER A 9 38.00 14.35 27.19
CA SER A 9 36.94 13.34 27.19
C SER A 9 35.56 13.97 27.39
N ILE A 10 35.46 15.07 28.13
CA ILE A 10 34.21 15.83 28.32
C ILE A 10 33.83 16.58 27.02
N GLY A 11 34.81 17.16 26.32
CA GLY A 11 34.58 17.84 25.05
C GLY A 11 34.09 16.91 23.93
N ALA A 12 34.65 15.70 23.83
CA ALA A 12 34.24 14.71 22.84
C ALA A 12 32.80 14.20 23.06
N VAL A 13 32.38 14.03 24.32
CA VAL A 13 31.01 13.61 24.66
C VAL A 13 30.00 14.72 24.37
N MET A 14 30.31 15.99 24.68
CA MET A 14 29.41 17.11 24.34
C MET A 14 29.29 17.35 22.82
N GLY A 15 30.37 17.12 22.05
CA GLY A 15 30.33 17.20 20.59
C GLY A 15 29.40 16.16 19.95
N LEU A 16 29.36 14.94 20.48
CA LEU A 16 28.44 13.88 20.00
C LEU A 16 26.97 14.21 20.28
N PHE A 17 26.66 14.79 21.44
CA PHE A 17 25.28 15.20 21.76
C PHE A 17 24.80 16.40 20.92
N ALA A 18 25.69 17.32 20.57
CA ALA A 18 25.35 18.48 19.72
C ALA A 18 25.14 18.10 18.24
N ALA A 19 25.78 17.03 17.76
CA ALA A 19 25.55 16.52 16.39
C ALA A 19 24.21 15.77 16.26
N ALA A 20 23.71 15.16 17.35
CA ALA A 20 22.45 14.43 17.35
C ALA A 20 21.20 15.32 17.16
N THR A 21 21.28 16.61 17.50
CA THR A 21 20.14 17.55 17.38
C THR A 21 19.99 18.17 15.98
N LEU A 22 20.93 17.93 15.07
CA LEU A 22 20.89 18.44 13.69
C LEU A 22 20.28 17.46 12.68
N VAL A 23 19.93 16.24 13.12
CA VAL A 23 19.13 15.33 12.32
C VAL A 23 17.71 15.90 12.27
N HIS A 24 17.41 16.59 11.18
CA HIS A 24 16.05 16.99 10.82
C HIS A 24 15.29 15.69 10.46
N ALA A 25 14.82 14.96 11.48
CA ALA A 25 14.05 13.74 11.33
C ALA A 25 12.60 13.99 10.85
N HIS A 26 12.25 15.25 10.58
CA HIS A 26 11.05 15.59 9.84
C HIS A 26 11.39 15.43 8.36
N GLY A 27 11.12 14.23 7.81
CA GLY A 27 11.16 14.02 6.38
C GLY A 27 10.38 15.12 5.66
N ASP A 28 10.87 15.52 4.49
CA ASP A 28 10.21 16.50 3.65
C ASP A 28 8.72 16.11 3.47
N VAL A 29 7.83 17.03 3.82
CA VAL A 29 6.37 16.86 3.69
C VAL A 29 5.89 17.25 2.29
N ALA A 30 6.79 17.59 1.38
CA ALA A 30 6.49 17.72 -0.04
C ALA A 30 6.04 16.37 -0.63
N PRO A 31 5.06 16.38 -1.56
CA PRO A 31 4.67 15.19 -2.30
C PRO A 31 5.87 14.53 -2.97
N GLN A 32 5.95 13.21 -2.85
CA GLN A 32 7.00 12.39 -3.43
C GLN A 32 6.60 11.98 -4.85
N PRO A 33 7.50 12.11 -5.84
CA PRO A 33 7.20 11.78 -7.23
C PRO A 33 6.91 10.29 -7.40
N ILE A 34 6.00 9.97 -8.31
CA ILE A 34 5.59 8.59 -8.62
C ILE A 34 6.00 8.29 -10.05
N ASN A 35 6.79 7.23 -10.26
CA ASN A 35 7.11 6.76 -11.61
C ASN A 35 5.88 6.03 -12.18
N THR A 36 5.34 6.57 -13.27
CA THR A 36 4.16 6.01 -13.96
C THR A 36 4.48 5.55 -15.39
N ASP A 37 5.76 5.41 -15.75
CA ASP A 37 6.18 5.12 -17.13
C ASP A 37 5.66 3.77 -17.64
N ALA A 38 5.46 2.81 -16.74
CA ALA A 38 4.91 1.49 -17.08
C ALA A 38 3.40 1.49 -17.35
N LEU A 39 2.69 2.58 -17.04
CA LEU A 39 1.24 2.70 -17.29
C LEU A 39 0.98 3.28 -18.68
N PRO A 40 -0.11 2.86 -19.35
CA PRO A 40 -0.59 3.51 -20.56
C PRO A 40 -0.78 5.01 -20.37
N ASP A 41 -0.59 5.77 -21.45
CA ASP A 41 -0.97 7.17 -21.44
C ASP A 41 -2.49 7.31 -21.38
N VAL A 42 -2.96 8.31 -20.65
CA VAL A 42 -4.37 8.62 -20.40
C VAL A 42 -4.71 10.07 -20.79
N GLY A 43 -3.74 10.80 -21.35
CA GLY A 43 -3.90 12.18 -21.78
C GLY A 43 -3.86 13.21 -20.65
N GLU A 44 -3.82 14.47 -21.06
CA GLU A 44 -3.75 15.63 -20.16
C GLU A 44 -5.12 16.09 -19.64
N GLU A 45 -6.19 15.76 -20.37
CA GLU A 45 -7.55 16.03 -19.93
C GLU A 45 -7.93 15.03 -18.84
N TRP A 46 -8.39 15.54 -17.69
CA TRP A 46 -8.81 14.71 -16.58
C TRP A 46 -10.08 13.94 -16.96
N LEU A 47 -9.94 12.62 -17.05
CA LEU A 47 -11.05 11.71 -17.27
C LEU A 47 -12.02 11.79 -16.08
N THR A 48 -13.29 11.47 -16.28
CA THR A 48 -14.27 11.34 -15.20
C THR A 48 -14.10 9.99 -14.50
N GLU A 49 -14.05 8.90 -15.27
CA GLU A 49 -13.88 7.54 -14.76
C GLU A 49 -12.42 7.06 -14.69
N ASN A 50 -12.14 6.08 -13.82
CA ASN A 50 -10.84 5.42 -13.74
C ASN A 50 -10.60 4.49 -14.96
N PRO A 51 -9.65 4.82 -15.84
CA PRO A 51 -9.42 4.05 -17.07
C PRO A 51 -8.84 2.66 -16.81
N TYR A 52 -8.07 2.48 -15.73
CA TYR A 52 -7.30 1.25 -15.50
C TYR A 52 -8.17 0.05 -15.12
N ARG A 53 -9.44 0.25 -14.76
CA ARG A 53 -10.42 -0.83 -14.56
C ARG A 53 -10.64 -1.67 -15.82
N ASN A 54 -10.55 -1.02 -16.99
CA ASN A 54 -10.97 -1.60 -18.27
C ASN A 54 -9.80 -1.81 -19.27
N MET A 55 -8.55 -1.62 -18.83
CA MET A 55 -7.36 -1.73 -19.70
C MET A 55 -6.67 -3.11 -19.64
N GLY A 56 -7.35 -4.11 -19.06
CA GLY A 56 -6.85 -5.47 -18.94
C GLY A 56 -6.07 -5.72 -17.65
N GLU A 57 -5.95 -6.99 -17.29
CA GLU A 57 -5.44 -7.44 -15.99
C GLU A 57 -4.00 -6.96 -15.71
N GLU A 58 -3.12 -7.01 -16.71
CA GLU A 58 -1.71 -6.61 -16.54
C GLU A 58 -1.56 -5.11 -16.28
N VAL A 59 -2.32 -4.27 -16.99
CA VAL A 59 -2.35 -2.82 -16.74
C VAL A 59 -2.93 -2.52 -15.36
N TRP A 60 -4.03 -3.21 -15.01
CA TRP A 60 -4.66 -3.05 -13.71
C TRP A 60 -3.71 -3.43 -12.56
N LYS A 61 -3.02 -4.58 -12.64
CA LYS A 61 -2.00 -4.99 -11.65
C LYS A 61 -0.88 -3.97 -11.55
N THR A 62 -0.36 -3.50 -12.69
CA THR A 62 0.68 -2.46 -12.73
C THR A 62 0.20 -1.17 -12.05
N ALA A 63 -1.07 -0.79 -12.25
CA ALA A 63 -1.67 0.38 -11.61
C ALA A 63 -1.82 0.19 -10.10
N VAL A 64 -2.22 -1.01 -9.65
CA VAL A 64 -2.27 -1.36 -8.21
C VAL A 64 -0.88 -1.29 -7.58
N GLU A 65 0.15 -1.84 -8.22
CA GLU A 65 1.53 -1.82 -7.69
C GLU A 65 2.10 -0.40 -7.57
N ILE A 66 1.96 0.40 -8.63
CA ILE A 66 2.38 1.81 -8.63
C ILE A 66 1.55 2.60 -7.62
N GLY A 67 0.25 2.32 -7.56
CA GLY A 67 -0.69 2.92 -6.62
C GLY A 67 -0.36 2.65 -5.16
N ASP A 68 0.00 1.41 -4.80
CA ASP A 68 0.41 1.01 -3.44
C ASP A 68 1.62 1.83 -2.98
N SER A 69 2.67 1.86 -3.82
CA SER A 69 3.87 2.67 -3.55
C SER A 69 3.55 4.16 -3.45
N GLY A 70 2.80 4.70 -4.41
CA GLY A 70 2.42 6.11 -4.44
C GLY A 70 1.57 6.53 -3.24
N TYR A 71 0.63 5.68 -2.87
CA TYR A 71 -0.25 5.86 -1.70
C TYR A 71 0.54 5.85 -0.40
N ASN A 72 1.44 4.88 -0.20
CA ASN A 72 2.23 4.77 1.02
C ASN A 72 3.15 5.97 1.23
N GLN A 73 3.66 6.56 0.14
CA GLN A 73 4.53 7.73 0.20
C GLN A 73 3.75 9.03 0.44
N ASN A 74 2.55 9.18 -0.13
CA ASN A 74 1.86 10.47 -0.20
C ASN A 74 0.58 10.57 0.65
N CYS A 75 -0.07 9.44 0.97
CA CYS A 75 -1.44 9.41 1.49
C CYS A 75 -1.53 8.74 2.87
N ALA A 76 -0.78 7.65 3.08
CA ALA A 76 -0.91 6.78 4.24
C ALA A 76 -0.68 7.46 5.59
N ARG A 77 0.12 8.55 5.63
CA ARG A 77 0.34 9.32 6.85
C ARG A 77 -0.95 9.90 7.45
N CYS A 78 -1.92 10.26 6.60
CA CYS A 78 -3.18 10.88 7.02
C CYS A 78 -4.36 9.90 6.94
N HIS A 79 -4.39 9.08 5.88
CA HIS A 79 -5.47 8.15 5.59
C HIS A 79 -5.21 6.72 6.10
N GLY A 80 -4.04 6.51 6.71
CA GLY A 80 -3.61 5.24 7.30
C GLY A 80 -3.03 4.25 6.28
N LEU A 81 -2.32 3.23 6.77
CA LEU A 81 -1.76 2.19 5.91
C LEU A 81 -2.90 1.34 5.33
N GLY A 82 -2.77 0.93 4.06
CA GLY A 82 -3.85 0.18 3.41
C GLY A 82 -5.16 0.95 3.25
N ALA A 83 -5.13 2.28 3.37
CA ALA A 83 -6.31 3.15 3.43
C ALA A 83 -7.23 2.99 4.64
N VAL A 84 -6.82 2.22 5.64
CA VAL A 84 -7.53 2.07 6.90
C VAL A 84 -7.21 3.25 7.80
N SER A 85 -8.19 4.13 8.03
CA SER A 85 -7.93 5.36 8.78
C SER A 85 -7.70 5.14 10.28
N GLY A 86 -6.70 5.81 10.83
CA GLY A 86 -6.48 5.95 12.27
C GLY A 86 -7.22 7.14 12.91
N GLY A 87 -8.15 7.79 12.20
CA GLY A 87 -8.96 8.91 12.69
C GLY A 87 -8.45 10.32 12.38
N ILE A 88 -7.34 10.46 11.62
CA ILE A 88 -6.80 11.76 11.19
C ILE A 88 -7.56 12.31 9.98
N ALA A 89 -7.75 11.47 8.97
CA ALA A 89 -8.51 11.76 7.75
C ALA A 89 -9.50 10.61 7.46
N PRO A 90 -10.45 10.74 6.52
CA PRO A 90 -11.40 9.67 6.22
C PRO A 90 -10.71 8.36 5.77
N ASP A 91 -11.31 7.22 6.12
CA ASP A 91 -10.98 5.91 5.56
C ASP A 91 -11.33 5.92 4.06
N LEU A 92 -10.36 5.63 3.20
CA LEU A 92 -10.55 5.74 1.76
C LEU A 92 -11.05 4.45 1.12
N ARG A 93 -11.10 3.33 1.86
CA ARG A 93 -11.58 2.04 1.31
C ARG A 93 -13.04 2.12 0.88
N TYR A 94 -13.81 3.02 1.50
CA TYR A 94 -15.22 3.26 1.19
C TYR A 94 -15.45 4.28 0.06
N LEU A 95 -14.40 4.70 -0.65
CA LEU A 95 -14.59 5.38 -1.93
C LEU A 95 -15.10 4.36 -2.95
N GLU A 96 -16.31 4.58 -3.45
CA GLU A 96 -16.97 3.66 -4.37
C GLU A 96 -16.18 3.55 -5.69
N ALA A 97 -16.03 2.33 -6.20
CA ALA A 97 -15.34 2.03 -7.45
C ALA A 97 -16.22 2.34 -8.68
N GLU A 98 -16.76 3.55 -8.73
CA GLU A 98 -17.67 4.05 -9.77
C GLU A 98 -17.42 5.54 -10.07
N GLU A 99 -18.12 6.09 -11.07
CA GLU A 99 -17.93 7.46 -11.55
C GLU A 99 -18.03 8.51 -10.43
N TYR A 100 -19.00 8.37 -9.51
CA TYR A 100 -19.17 9.32 -8.42
C TYR A 100 -17.99 9.31 -7.43
N GLY A 101 -17.48 8.12 -7.08
CA GLY A 101 -16.28 7.98 -6.27
C GLY A 101 -15.02 8.50 -6.97
N ASP A 102 -14.95 8.31 -8.29
CA ASP A 102 -13.85 8.80 -9.13
C ASP A 102 -13.78 10.32 -9.16
N GLU A 103 -14.89 10.99 -9.45
CA GLU A 103 -14.98 12.44 -9.45
C GLU A 103 -14.60 12.99 -8.08
N TRP A 104 -15.09 12.36 -7.01
CA TRP A 104 -14.79 12.80 -5.66
C TRP A 104 -13.30 12.69 -5.33
N PHE A 105 -12.68 11.56 -5.65
CA PHE A 105 -11.25 11.37 -5.46
C PHE A 105 -10.44 12.38 -6.28
N ILE A 106 -10.76 12.55 -7.57
CA ILE A 106 -9.99 13.38 -8.48
C ILE A 106 -10.08 14.86 -8.09
N GLU A 107 -11.25 15.36 -7.70
CA GLU A 107 -11.37 16.74 -7.22
C GLU A 107 -10.52 16.99 -5.97
N ARG A 108 -10.54 16.05 -5.01
CA ARG A 108 -9.71 16.12 -3.80
C ARG A 108 -8.23 15.98 -4.09
N PHE A 109 -7.84 15.10 -4.99
CA PHE A 109 -6.44 14.92 -5.39
C PHE A 109 -5.91 16.18 -6.09
N ARG A 110 -6.67 16.73 -7.04
CA ARG A 110 -6.27 17.88 -7.85
C ARG A 110 -6.15 19.13 -7.01
N HIS A 111 -7.12 19.40 -6.15
CA HIS A 111 -7.26 20.70 -5.49
C HIS A 111 -6.94 20.66 -3.99
N GLY A 112 -6.80 19.47 -3.39
CA GLY A 112 -6.61 19.30 -1.97
C GLY A 112 -7.87 19.63 -1.17
N TYR A 113 -7.69 19.97 0.10
CA TYR A 113 -8.77 20.41 0.97
C TYR A 113 -8.28 21.46 1.95
N THR A 114 -8.94 22.61 1.98
CA THR A 114 -8.70 23.67 2.96
C THR A 114 -9.98 23.97 3.71
N GLN A 115 -9.89 24.06 5.03
CA GLN A 115 -11.00 24.41 5.90
C GLN A 115 -10.56 25.49 6.89
N ASN A 116 -11.31 26.59 6.97
CA ASN A 116 -11.01 27.74 7.84
C ASN A 116 -9.58 28.29 7.63
N GLY A 117 -9.13 28.33 6.37
CA GLY A 117 -7.78 28.79 6.02
C GLY A 117 -6.64 27.81 6.35
N ILE A 118 -6.95 26.62 6.86
CA ILE A 118 -5.97 25.58 7.18
C ILE A 118 -6.04 24.47 6.13
N THR A 119 -4.93 24.21 5.44
CA THR A 119 -4.79 23.07 4.54
C THR A 119 -4.86 21.77 5.33
N LYS A 120 -5.85 20.94 5.01
CA LYS A 120 -6.10 19.61 5.59
C LYS A 120 -5.60 18.49 4.68
N MET A 121 -5.67 18.70 3.37
CA MET A 121 -5.14 17.80 2.36
C MET A 121 -4.35 18.63 1.33
N PRO A 122 -3.09 18.27 1.03
CA PRO A 122 -2.29 18.94 0.01
C PRO A 122 -2.91 18.83 -1.39
N THR A 123 -2.53 19.75 -2.26
CA THR A 123 -2.86 19.75 -3.68
C THR A 123 -1.82 18.90 -4.43
N PHE A 124 -2.25 17.92 -5.22
CA PHE A 124 -1.33 17.01 -5.94
C PHE A 124 -1.41 17.10 -7.46
N GLY A 125 -2.44 17.74 -8.03
CA GLY A 125 -2.77 17.70 -9.46
C GLY A 125 -1.59 18.00 -10.38
N GLU A 126 -1.01 19.20 -10.28
CA GLU A 126 0.14 19.62 -11.10
C GLU A 126 1.44 18.91 -10.73
N LEU A 127 1.55 18.41 -9.50
CA LEU A 127 2.79 17.82 -8.97
C LEU A 127 2.98 16.37 -9.39
N LEU A 128 1.91 15.58 -9.40
CA LEU A 128 1.95 14.14 -9.64
C LEU A 128 1.25 13.73 -10.95
N GLY A 129 0.28 14.52 -11.41
CA GLY A 129 -0.45 14.27 -12.65
C GLY A 129 -1.50 13.14 -12.57
N GLN A 130 -2.25 12.98 -13.67
CA GLN A 130 -3.41 12.09 -13.73
C GLN A 130 -3.04 10.61 -13.64
N LYS A 131 -1.93 10.17 -14.26
CA LYS A 131 -1.52 8.76 -14.21
C LYS A 131 -1.28 8.29 -12.78
N ALA A 132 -0.65 9.14 -11.97
CA ALA A 132 -0.41 8.86 -10.56
C ALA A 132 -1.70 8.84 -9.75
N ALA A 133 -2.59 9.82 -9.99
CA ALA A 133 -3.91 9.88 -9.36
C ALA A 133 -4.71 8.59 -9.61
N ARG A 134 -4.79 8.14 -10.87
CA ARG A 134 -5.54 6.95 -11.28
C ARG A 134 -4.90 5.65 -10.76
N ALA A 135 -3.57 5.57 -10.68
CA ALA A 135 -2.90 4.43 -10.06
C ALA A 135 -3.22 4.33 -8.56
N ILE A 136 -3.11 5.44 -7.83
CA ILE A 136 -3.48 5.50 -6.40
C ILE A 136 -4.94 5.12 -6.18
N LEU A 137 -5.85 5.65 -7.00
CA LEU A 137 -7.26 5.33 -6.90
C LEU A 137 -7.53 3.85 -7.16
N THR A 138 -6.92 3.27 -8.20
CA THR A 138 -7.02 1.83 -8.49
C THR A 138 -6.56 1.00 -7.29
N TYR A 139 -5.45 1.36 -6.65
CA TYR A 139 -5.00 0.71 -5.41
C TYR A 139 -6.02 0.83 -4.26
N ILE A 140 -6.58 2.02 -4.04
CA ILE A 140 -7.60 2.26 -3.00
C ILE A 140 -8.84 1.38 -3.24
N GLU A 141 -9.31 1.28 -4.48
CA GLU A 141 -10.48 0.48 -4.84
C GLU A 141 -10.30 -0.99 -4.45
N THR A 142 -9.09 -1.53 -4.57
CA THR A 142 -8.82 -2.95 -4.24
C THR A 142 -8.76 -3.28 -2.76
N ARG A 143 -8.96 -2.30 -1.85
CA ARG A 143 -8.77 -2.54 -0.43
C ARG A 143 -9.90 -3.43 0.14
N PRO A 144 -9.57 -4.50 0.87
CA PRO A 144 -10.57 -5.34 1.52
C PRO A 144 -11.50 -4.54 2.44
N ASP A 145 -12.76 -4.95 2.51
CA ASP A 145 -13.67 -4.45 3.54
C ASP A 145 -13.23 -4.86 4.94
N ASP A 146 -13.71 -4.13 5.94
CA ASP A 146 -13.48 -4.45 7.33
C ASP A 146 -13.99 -5.85 7.66
N GLY A 147 -13.13 -6.68 8.25
CA GLY A 147 -13.44 -8.08 8.57
C GLY A 147 -13.58 -9.04 7.37
N ALA A 148 -13.37 -8.60 6.12
CA ALA A 148 -13.55 -9.43 4.92
C ALA A 148 -12.67 -10.69 4.87
N LEU A 149 -11.62 -10.76 5.70
CA LEU A 149 -10.71 -11.89 5.79
C LEU A 149 -10.84 -12.68 7.10
N ASP A 150 -11.67 -12.27 8.05
CA ASP A 150 -11.66 -12.81 9.43
C ASP A 150 -11.97 -14.30 9.45
N GLU A 151 -13.04 -14.71 8.75
CA GLU A 151 -13.46 -16.11 8.68
C GLU A 151 -12.45 -16.97 7.91
N ALA A 152 -11.86 -16.41 6.84
CA ALA A 152 -10.91 -17.12 6.00
C ALA A 152 -9.53 -17.27 6.65
N THR A 153 -9.10 -16.31 7.49
CA THR A 153 -7.73 -16.14 8.02
C THR A 153 -7.06 -17.40 8.57
N PRO A 154 -7.72 -18.33 9.29
CA PRO A 154 -7.08 -19.55 9.77
C PRO A 154 -6.39 -20.33 8.65
N ARG A 155 -7.02 -20.43 7.47
CA ARG A 155 -6.50 -21.28 6.40
C ARG A 155 -5.26 -20.67 5.69
N PRO A 156 -5.23 -19.39 5.30
CA PRO A 156 -4.02 -18.74 4.82
C PRO A 156 -2.85 -18.80 5.81
N ARG A 157 -3.09 -18.82 7.13
CA ARG A 157 -2.01 -19.01 8.12
C ARG A 157 -1.40 -20.41 8.03
N GLU A 158 -2.22 -21.45 7.88
CA GLU A 158 -1.72 -22.81 7.67
C GLU A 158 -0.94 -22.94 6.34
N ILE A 159 -1.44 -22.32 5.28
CA ILE A 159 -0.75 -22.29 3.97
C ILE A 159 0.59 -21.58 4.10
N ARG A 160 0.65 -20.42 4.76
CA ARG A 160 1.91 -19.70 5.07
C ARG A 160 2.92 -20.59 5.78
N ASP A 161 2.50 -21.32 6.81
CA ASP A 161 3.40 -22.19 7.57
C ASP A 161 3.92 -23.35 6.72
N ARG A 162 3.08 -23.87 5.82
CA ARG A 162 3.50 -24.89 4.84
C ARG A 162 4.46 -24.32 3.80
N LEU A 163 4.23 -23.11 3.28
CA LEU A 163 5.15 -22.45 2.36
C LEU A 163 6.51 -22.18 3.02
N ASN A 164 6.54 -21.80 4.30
CA ASN A 164 7.78 -21.67 5.06
C ASN A 164 8.54 -23.00 5.17
N ALA A 165 7.84 -24.11 5.42
CA ALA A 165 8.46 -25.43 5.43
C ALA A 165 9.03 -25.83 4.06
N ILE A 166 8.30 -25.55 2.97
CA ILE A 166 8.75 -25.81 1.59
C ILE A 166 9.97 -24.96 1.25
N ALA A 167 9.98 -23.68 1.62
CA ALA A 167 11.15 -22.81 1.46
C ALA A 167 12.36 -23.33 2.26
N GLY A 168 12.14 -24.05 3.36
CA GLY A 168 13.15 -24.75 4.15
C GLY A 168 13.56 -26.13 3.62
N GLY A 169 13.04 -26.57 2.45
CA GLY A 169 13.39 -27.82 1.80
C GLY A 169 12.41 -28.99 2.02
N ALA A 170 11.25 -28.75 2.64
CA ALA A 170 10.20 -29.75 2.70
C ALA A 170 9.54 -29.96 1.33
N GLU A 171 9.07 -31.17 1.06
CA GLU A 171 8.24 -31.44 -0.12
C GLU A 171 6.83 -30.84 0.04
N GLY A 172 6.24 -30.38 -1.05
CA GLY A 172 4.87 -29.88 -1.05
C GLY A 172 4.36 -29.51 -2.44
N ASP A 173 3.04 -29.58 -2.59
CA ASP A 173 2.35 -29.23 -3.82
C ASP A 173 2.07 -27.71 -3.85
N VAL A 174 3.01 -26.95 -4.40
CA VAL A 174 2.91 -25.49 -4.50
C VAL A 174 1.77 -25.06 -5.42
N ALA A 175 1.45 -25.85 -6.46
CA ALA A 175 0.37 -25.54 -7.38
C ALA A 175 -0.99 -25.64 -6.68
N ALA A 176 -1.22 -26.69 -5.89
CA ALA A 176 -2.44 -26.83 -5.10
C ALA A 176 -2.60 -25.70 -4.05
N LEU A 177 -1.51 -25.31 -3.37
CA LEU A 177 -1.55 -24.20 -2.42
C LEU A 177 -1.86 -22.86 -3.09
N ARG A 178 -1.35 -22.63 -4.30
CA ARG A 178 -1.67 -21.45 -5.11
C ARG A 178 -3.15 -21.42 -5.49
N GLU A 179 -3.70 -22.53 -5.98
CA GLU A 179 -5.11 -22.63 -6.35
C GLU A 179 -6.04 -22.37 -5.16
N GLU A 180 -5.69 -22.89 -3.99
CA GLU A 180 -6.44 -22.66 -2.76
C GLU A 180 -6.38 -21.18 -2.32
N LEU A 181 -5.20 -20.55 -2.37
CA LEU A 181 -5.06 -19.11 -2.07
C LEU A 181 -5.86 -18.25 -3.05
N ALA A 182 -5.88 -18.58 -4.34
CA ALA A 182 -6.67 -17.88 -5.35
C ALA A 182 -8.18 -18.03 -5.08
N ALA A 183 -8.63 -19.22 -4.68
CA ALA A 183 -10.04 -19.46 -4.34
C ALA A 183 -10.48 -18.71 -3.08
N ILE A 184 -9.60 -18.57 -2.09
CA ILE A 184 -9.83 -17.73 -0.90
C ILE A 184 -9.86 -16.25 -1.30
N ALA A 185 -8.88 -15.79 -2.09
CA ALA A 185 -8.79 -14.40 -2.53
C ALA A 185 -10.05 -13.94 -3.29
N ALA A 186 -10.63 -14.80 -4.11
CA ALA A 186 -11.84 -14.50 -4.88
C ALA A 186 -13.11 -14.28 -4.03
N GLN A 187 -13.07 -14.64 -2.74
CA GLN A 187 -14.18 -14.44 -1.80
C GLN A 187 -14.01 -13.18 -0.94
N VAL A 188 -12.87 -12.49 -1.05
CA VAL A 188 -12.60 -11.30 -0.25
C VAL A 188 -13.28 -10.10 -0.90
N GLU A 189 -14.27 -9.54 -0.21
CA GLU A 189 -14.97 -8.35 -0.65
C GLU A 189 -14.13 -7.09 -0.44
N THR A 190 -14.21 -6.15 -1.38
CA THR A 190 -13.65 -4.79 -1.22
C THR A 190 -14.70 -3.87 -0.64
N ALA A 191 -14.29 -2.92 0.22
CA ALA A 191 -15.18 -1.88 0.73
C ALA A 191 -15.72 -0.93 -0.36
N SER A 192 -15.01 -0.81 -1.48
CA SER A 192 -15.34 0.10 -2.59
C SER A 192 -16.41 -0.47 -3.54
N GLY A 193 -16.73 -1.77 -3.43
CA GLY A 193 -17.52 -2.49 -4.43
C GLY A 193 -16.75 -2.93 -5.69
N ALA A 194 -15.43 -2.73 -5.75
CA ALA A 194 -14.59 -3.27 -6.80
C ALA A 194 -14.62 -4.81 -6.84
N PRO A 195 -14.44 -5.43 -8.02
CA PRO A 195 -14.60 -6.88 -8.16
C PRO A 195 -13.45 -7.71 -7.58
N VAL A 196 -12.29 -7.09 -7.30
CA VAL A 196 -11.08 -7.81 -6.86
C VAL A 196 -10.42 -7.08 -5.69
N ALA A 197 -10.29 -7.79 -4.57
CA ALA A 197 -9.50 -7.33 -3.44
C ALA A 197 -8.03 -7.76 -3.58
N ASP A 198 -7.10 -6.80 -3.50
CA ASP A 198 -5.67 -7.10 -3.40
C ASP A 198 -5.34 -7.43 -1.92
N SER A 199 -5.76 -8.65 -1.57
CA SER A 199 -5.67 -9.29 -0.26
C SER A 199 -4.36 -10.06 -0.09
N ALA A 200 -4.03 -10.45 1.14
CA ALA A 200 -2.84 -11.27 1.40
C ALA A 200 -2.85 -12.60 0.61
N PRO A 201 -3.98 -13.35 0.53
CA PRO A 201 -4.07 -14.53 -0.32
C PRO A 201 -3.89 -14.22 -1.82
N PHE A 202 -4.43 -13.09 -2.31
CA PHE A 202 -4.27 -12.67 -3.70
C PHE A 202 -2.80 -12.48 -4.07
N ARG A 203 -2.06 -11.68 -3.28
CA ARG A 203 -0.63 -11.42 -3.49
C ARG A 203 0.20 -12.71 -3.44
N ALA A 204 -0.08 -13.56 -2.45
CA ALA A 204 0.62 -14.84 -2.30
C ALA A 204 0.37 -15.78 -3.49
N ALA A 205 -0.88 -15.88 -3.97
CA ALA A 205 -1.20 -16.67 -5.16
C ALA A 205 -0.46 -16.14 -6.41
N GLY A 206 -0.37 -14.82 -6.57
CA GLY A 206 0.38 -14.19 -7.66
C GLY A 206 1.88 -14.53 -7.63
N LEU A 207 2.50 -14.50 -6.44
CA LEU A 207 3.91 -14.87 -6.24
C LEU A 207 4.17 -16.36 -6.56
N LEU A 208 3.22 -17.24 -6.21
CA LEU A 208 3.32 -18.67 -6.53
C LEU A 208 3.02 -18.99 -8.01
N ALA A 209 2.45 -18.04 -8.78
CA ALA A 209 2.20 -18.21 -10.21
C ALA A 209 3.45 -17.92 -11.07
N GLN A 210 4.51 -17.38 -10.49
CA GLN A 210 5.78 -17.10 -11.18
C GLN A 210 6.51 -18.41 -11.56
N ASP A 211 7.44 -18.32 -12.51
CA ASP A 211 8.31 -19.42 -12.92
C ASP A 211 9.80 -19.05 -12.72
N PRO A 212 10.50 -19.65 -11.73
CA PRO A 212 9.98 -20.58 -10.72
C PRO A 212 9.09 -19.88 -9.66
N PRO A 213 8.20 -20.60 -8.96
CA PRO A 213 7.34 -20.03 -7.92
C PRO A 213 8.14 -19.36 -6.79
N ALA A 214 7.77 -18.13 -6.43
CA ALA A 214 8.42 -17.35 -5.37
C ALA A 214 7.91 -17.75 -3.97
N VAL A 215 8.17 -18.99 -3.55
CA VAL A 215 7.61 -19.61 -2.33
C VAL A 215 7.89 -18.80 -1.06
N HIS A 216 9.14 -18.36 -0.86
CA HIS A 216 9.51 -17.59 0.33
C HIS A 216 8.78 -16.24 0.38
N ALA A 217 8.77 -15.50 -0.73
CA ALA A 217 8.07 -14.22 -0.82
C ALA A 217 6.55 -14.39 -0.60
N ALA A 218 5.95 -15.48 -1.09
CA ALA A 218 4.53 -15.77 -0.86
C ALA A 218 4.24 -15.99 0.63
N ALA A 219 5.11 -16.69 1.36
CA ALA A 219 4.99 -16.85 2.81
C ALA A 219 5.16 -15.52 3.55
N GLU A 220 6.08 -14.65 3.13
CA GLU A 220 6.24 -13.31 3.69
C GLU A 220 5.01 -12.43 3.43
N ALA A 221 4.44 -12.47 2.22
CA ALA A 221 3.23 -11.73 1.87
C ALA A 221 2.05 -12.11 2.77
N LEU A 222 1.86 -13.42 3.04
CA LEU A 222 0.86 -13.89 4.00
C LEU A 222 1.20 -13.47 5.44
N THR A 223 2.47 -13.48 5.83
CA THR A 223 2.90 -13.05 7.16
C THR A 223 2.54 -11.60 7.43
N ILE A 224 2.88 -10.71 6.50
CA ILE A 224 2.64 -9.27 6.61
C ILE A 224 1.15 -8.99 6.51
N GLY A 225 0.49 -9.47 5.45
CA GLY A 225 -0.90 -9.14 5.17
C GLY A 225 -1.88 -9.67 6.22
N LEU A 226 -1.65 -10.85 6.80
CA LEU A 226 -2.52 -11.41 7.86
C LEU A 226 -2.22 -10.83 9.25
N SER A 227 -1.13 -10.08 9.41
CA SER A 227 -0.82 -9.36 10.67
C SER A 227 -1.47 -7.98 10.73
N ALA A 228 -1.78 -7.39 9.57
CA ALA A 228 -2.41 -6.07 9.45
C ALA A 228 -3.95 -6.11 9.44
N ALA A 229 -4.55 -7.30 9.44
CA ALA A 229 -5.99 -7.52 9.41
C ALA A 229 -6.65 -7.58 10.82
N HIS A 230 -5.96 -7.11 11.87
CA HIS A 230 -6.41 -7.15 13.28
C HIS A 230 -6.22 -5.79 13.95
#